data_AF-A0A7C4BG78-F1
#
_entry.id   AF-A0A7C4BG78-F1
#
_cell.length_a   1.000
_cell.length_b   1.000
_cell.length_c   1.000
_cell.angle_alpha   90.00
_cell.angle_beta   90.00
_cell.angle_gamma   90.00
#
_symmetry.space_group_name_H-M   'P 1'
#
loop_
_entity.id
_entity.type
_entity.pdbx_description
1 polymer ?
#
loop_
_entity_poly.entity_id
_entity_poly.type
_entity_poly.pdbx_seq_one_letter_code
_entity_poly.pdbx_strand_id
1 'polypeptide(L)'
;MKRKLEFLIALVIVAGCAGILISRRFPPARETPRSPNGEETSKPVSAEISIPVLCYHRFERTAGPMVISPERFEEHLKWLKERGYATISLADLERFLSGRHARLPEKPFLITVDDGYRSFLDHALPLLERYGFSAALFVYPESISRGKAALTWEELKTLVSRGIEVGSHSFSHANLTALCQKLPADAFQTRLIRELAASRRVMERVGFRYERDIIWAGMPHVLYRLSADTWRRGAAAGGA
;
A
#
# COMPACT_ATOMS: atom_id res chain seq x y z
N MET A 1 -17.14 18.12 -21.48
CA MET A 1 -17.69 17.01 -20.68
C MET A 1 -16.58 16.35 -19.87
N LYS A 2 -16.56 16.55 -18.54
CA LYS A 2 -15.64 15.82 -17.64
C LYS A 2 -16.08 14.36 -17.61
N ARG A 3 -15.31 13.45 -18.21
CA ARG A 3 -15.56 12.01 -18.11
C ARG A 3 -15.44 11.62 -16.63
N LYS A 4 -16.51 11.10 -16.03
CA LYS A 4 -16.47 10.55 -14.67
C LYS A 4 -15.52 9.34 -14.68
N LEU A 5 -14.59 9.33 -13.74
CA LEU A 5 -13.62 8.27 -13.55
C LEU A 5 -14.26 7.22 -12.64
N GLU A 6 -14.46 6.01 -13.15
CA GLU A 6 -15.09 4.89 -12.43
C GLU A 6 -13.99 3.91 -12.01
N PHE A 7 -13.93 3.55 -10.72
CA PHE A 7 -13.04 2.53 -10.16
C PHE A 7 -13.90 1.34 -9.71
N LEU A 8 -13.40 0.12 -9.92
CA LEU A 8 -14.01 -1.09 -9.35
C LEU A 8 -13.06 -1.64 -8.28
N ILE A 9 -13.57 -1.76 -7.06
CA ILE A 9 -12.85 -2.29 -5.91
C ILE A 9 -13.52 -3.61 -5.53
N ALA A 10 -12.79 -4.71 -5.59
CA ALA A 10 -13.27 -6.03 -5.18
C ALA A 10 -12.44 -6.55 -4.01
N LEU A 11 -13.06 -6.92 -2.90
CA LEU A 11 -12.38 -7.61 -1.81
C LEU A 11 -12.13 -9.07 -2.26
N VAL A 12 -10.87 -9.48 -2.37
CA VAL A 12 -10.46 -10.86 -2.67
C VAL A 12 -9.83 -11.43 -1.42
N ILE A 13 -10.51 -12.39 -0.78
CA ILE A 13 -9.97 -13.11 0.36
C ILE A 13 -9.05 -14.20 -0.17
N VAL A 14 -7.73 -14.06 0.04
CA VAL A 14 -6.75 -15.11 -0.25
C VAL A 14 -6.35 -15.74 1.08
N ALA A 15 -6.84 -16.95 1.32
CA ALA A 15 -6.34 -17.89 2.33
C ALA A 15 -5.96 -17.29 3.71
N GLY A 16 -6.83 -16.44 4.28
CA GLY A 16 -6.63 -15.85 5.62
C GLY A 16 -6.17 -14.39 5.63
N CYS A 17 -5.99 -13.78 4.46
CA CYS A 17 -5.71 -12.35 4.31
C CYS A 17 -6.88 -11.63 3.64
N ALA A 18 -7.18 -10.42 4.12
CA ALA A 18 -8.05 -9.49 3.39
C ALA A 18 -7.23 -8.88 2.25
N GLY A 19 -7.49 -9.30 1.02
CA GLY A 19 -6.94 -8.67 -0.18
C GLY A 19 -7.95 -7.70 -0.78
N ILE A 20 -7.49 -6.55 -1.26
CA ILE A 20 -8.32 -5.59 -2.00
C ILE A 20 -7.78 -5.52 -3.43
N LEU A 21 -8.60 -5.90 -4.40
CA LEU A 21 -8.32 -5.73 -5.83
C LEU A 21 -8.82 -4.37 -6.29
N ILE A 22 -7.92 -3.54 -6.82
CA ILE A 22 -8.28 -2.25 -7.39
C ILE A 22 -8.11 -2.32 -8.90
N SER A 23 -9.19 -2.21 -9.66
CA SER A 23 -9.13 -2.17 -11.12
C SER A 23 -9.43 -0.78 -11.68
N ARG A 24 -8.72 -0.45 -12.77
CA ARG A 24 -8.95 0.75 -13.57
C ARG A 24 -9.06 0.37 -15.04
N ARG A 25 -10.09 0.91 -15.69
CA ARG A 25 -10.25 0.84 -17.13
C ARG A 25 -9.54 2.02 -17.79
N PHE A 26 -8.56 1.73 -18.64
CA PHE A 26 -7.97 2.74 -19.51
C PHE A 26 -8.79 2.87 -20.79
N PRO A 27 -9.01 4.09 -21.32
CA PRO A 27 -9.46 4.21 -22.69
C PRO A 27 -8.43 3.53 -23.61
N PRO A 28 -8.86 2.90 -24.72
CA PRO A 28 -7.94 2.29 -25.65
C PRO A 28 -6.89 3.31 -26.10
N ALA A 29 -5.65 2.84 -26.29
CA ALA A 29 -4.59 3.66 -26.84
C ALA A 29 -5.06 4.26 -28.17
N ARG A 30 -4.75 5.54 -28.43
CA ARG A 30 -4.99 6.12 -29.76
C ARG A 30 -4.16 5.32 -30.76
N GLU A 31 -4.82 4.58 -31.63
CA GLU A 31 -4.19 3.94 -32.77
C GLU A 31 -3.50 5.01 -33.61
N THR A 32 -2.21 4.82 -33.89
CA THR A 32 -1.54 5.55 -34.98
C THR A 32 -2.15 5.07 -36.30
N PRO A 33 -2.36 5.94 -37.30
CA PRO A 33 -3.01 5.51 -38.54
C PRO A 33 -2.14 4.45 -39.24
N ARG A 34 -2.67 3.23 -39.39
CA ARG A 34 -2.11 2.19 -40.27
C ARG A 34 -2.91 2.12 -41.58
N SER A 35 -2.19 1.70 -42.62
CA SER A 35 -2.49 1.69 -44.07
C SER A 35 -3.87 1.08 -44.47
N PRO A 36 -4.43 1.42 -45.66
CA PRO A 36 -5.85 1.23 -45.96
C PRO A 36 -6.32 -0.17 -46.40
N ASN A 37 -5.48 -1.21 -46.36
CA ASN A 37 -5.90 -2.55 -46.81
C ASN A 37 -5.61 -3.62 -45.75
N GLY A 38 -6.66 -4.21 -45.20
CA GLY A 38 -6.60 -5.37 -44.31
C GLY A 38 -7.68 -5.32 -43.26
N GLU A 39 -8.79 -6.01 -43.52
CA GLU A 39 -9.83 -6.30 -42.54
C GLU A 39 -9.22 -6.98 -41.31
N GLU A 40 -9.40 -6.36 -40.14
CA GLU A 40 -9.46 -7.07 -38.87
C GLU A 40 -10.35 -6.27 -37.92
N THR A 41 -11.51 -6.85 -37.57
CA THR A 41 -12.41 -6.31 -36.55
C THR A 41 -11.81 -6.53 -35.17
N SER A 42 -10.76 -5.80 -34.80
CA SER A 42 -10.28 -5.79 -33.42
C SER A 42 -11.16 -4.84 -32.59
N LYS A 43 -12.08 -5.40 -31.80
CA LYS A 43 -12.68 -4.64 -30.68
C LYS A 43 -11.53 -4.05 -29.85
N PRO A 44 -11.55 -2.76 -29.48
CA PRO A 44 -10.54 -2.21 -28.60
C PRO A 44 -10.64 -2.92 -27.25
N VAL A 45 -9.72 -3.84 -26.97
CA VAL A 45 -9.55 -4.40 -25.64
C VAL A 45 -8.94 -3.27 -24.81
N SER A 46 -9.80 -2.49 -24.14
CA SER A 46 -9.36 -1.66 -23.02
C SER A 46 -8.75 -2.62 -22.00
N ALA A 47 -7.42 -2.72 -21.93
CA ALA A 47 -6.77 -3.54 -20.93
C ALA A 47 -7.11 -2.96 -19.56
N GLU A 48 -8.00 -3.64 -18.83
CA GLU A 48 -8.24 -3.35 -17.43
C GLU A 48 -7.01 -3.85 -16.67
N ILE A 49 -6.23 -2.90 -16.13
CA ILE A 49 -5.14 -3.23 -15.23
C ILE A 49 -5.75 -3.27 -13.83
N SER A 50 -5.60 -4.40 -13.14
CA SER A 50 -5.95 -4.53 -11.74
C SER A 50 -4.69 -4.68 -10.90
N ILE A 51 -4.60 -3.93 -9.79
CA ILE A 51 -3.50 -4.03 -8.83
C ILE A 51 -4.06 -4.65 -7.55
N PRO A 52 -3.70 -5.90 -7.23
CA PRO A 52 -4.02 -6.50 -5.95
C PRO A 52 -3.23 -5.83 -4.82
N VAL A 53 -3.90 -5.59 -3.69
CA VAL A 53 -3.31 -5.10 -2.44
C VAL A 53 -3.51 -6.18 -1.38
N LEU A 54 -2.42 -6.74 -0.86
CA LEU A 54 -2.44 -7.80 0.16
C LEU A 54 -2.16 -7.18 1.53
N CYS A 55 -3.12 -7.24 2.45
CA CYS A 55 -2.97 -6.70 3.81
C CYS A 55 -2.63 -7.79 4.84
N TYR A 56 -1.63 -7.52 5.67
CA TYR A 56 -1.17 -8.34 6.78
C TYR A 56 -1.04 -7.50 8.06
N HIS A 57 -0.94 -8.14 9.23
CA HIS A 57 -0.73 -7.42 10.51
C HIS A 57 0.41 -8.06 11.31
N ARG A 58 0.30 -9.35 11.64
CA ARG A 58 1.25 -10.06 12.53
C ARG A 58 1.83 -11.31 11.87
N PHE A 59 3.13 -11.52 12.08
CA PHE A 59 3.89 -12.63 11.51
C PHE A 59 4.38 -13.57 12.60
N GLU A 60 3.52 -14.46 13.10
CA GLU A 60 3.77 -15.25 14.31
C GLU A 60 3.36 -16.71 14.12
N ARG A 61 4.04 -17.63 14.80
CA ARG A 61 3.71 -19.07 14.75
C ARG A 61 2.46 -19.43 15.53
N THR A 62 2.15 -18.66 16.56
CA THR A 62 0.95 -18.87 17.38
C THR A 62 -0.25 -18.29 16.65
N ALA A 63 -1.22 -19.15 16.33
CA ALA A 63 -2.43 -18.73 15.64
C ALA A 63 -3.22 -17.69 16.44
N GLY A 64 -3.81 -16.73 15.72
CA GLY A 64 -4.63 -15.68 16.28
C GLY A 64 -5.30 -14.85 15.18
N PRO A 65 -6.17 -13.90 15.56
CA PRO A 65 -6.79 -12.99 14.60
C PRO A 65 -5.73 -12.19 13.84
N MET A 66 -5.85 -12.12 12.51
CA MET A 66 -4.95 -11.36 11.64
C MET A 66 -3.46 -11.76 11.76
N VAL A 67 -3.20 -13.00 12.19
CA VAL A 67 -1.85 -13.59 12.27
C VAL A 67 -1.63 -14.53 11.08
N ILE A 68 -0.46 -14.42 10.46
CA ILE A 68 0.08 -15.41 9.51
C ILE A 68 1.40 -15.96 10.06
N SER A 69 1.68 -17.25 9.87
CA SER A 69 2.99 -17.78 10.22
C SER A 69 4.05 -17.33 9.19
N PRO A 70 5.33 -17.17 9.59
CA PRO A 70 6.40 -16.87 8.65
C PRO A 70 6.48 -17.87 7.49
N GLU A 71 6.24 -19.16 7.74
CA GLU A 71 6.25 -20.21 6.71
C GLU A 71 5.16 -19.98 5.66
N ARG A 72 3.94 -19.69 6.10
CA ARG A 72 2.82 -19.46 5.18
C ARG A 72 2.97 -18.14 4.43
N PHE A 73 3.54 -17.13 5.08
CA PHE A 73 3.89 -15.90 4.38
C PHE A 73 4.96 -16.15 3.31
N GLU A 74 5.99 -16.96 3.60
CA GLU A 74 6.98 -17.36 2.61
C GLU A 74 6.34 -18.11 1.43
N GLU A 75 5.38 -19.01 1.67
CA GLU A 75 4.62 -19.67 0.60
C GLU A 75 3.90 -18.66 -0.31
N HIS A 76 3.30 -17.60 0.26
CA HIS A 76 2.68 -16.53 -0.52
C HIS A 76 3.71 -15.81 -1.40
N LEU A 77 4.87 -15.42 -0.83
CA LEU A 77 5.91 -14.71 -1.57
C LEU A 77 6.51 -15.58 -2.68
N LYS A 78 6.78 -16.86 -2.39
CA LYS A 78 7.28 -17.81 -3.37
C LYS A 78 6.31 -17.95 -4.54
N TRP A 79 5.02 -18.14 -4.26
CA TRP A 79 4.00 -18.28 -5.30
C TRP A 79 3.92 -17.05 -6.22
N LEU A 80 4.01 -15.84 -5.64
CA LEU A 80 4.02 -14.58 -6.37
C LEU A 80 5.26 -14.45 -7.24
N LYS A 81 6.44 -14.76 -6.69
CA LYS A 81 7.72 -14.67 -7.38
C LYS A 81 7.78 -15.62 -8.59
N GLU A 82 7.39 -16.88 -8.40
CA GLU A 82 7.37 -17.90 -9.46
C GLU A 82 6.45 -17.55 -10.62
N ARG A 83 5.44 -16.70 -10.39
CA ARG A 83 4.49 -16.25 -11.42
C ARG A 83 4.83 -14.90 -12.04
N GLY A 84 5.97 -14.33 -11.68
CA GLY A 84 6.47 -13.07 -12.23
C GLY A 84 5.75 -11.82 -11.69
N TYR A 85 5.12 -11.90 -10.51
CA TYR A 85 4.60 -10.72 -9.84
C TYR A 85 5.74 -9.83 -9.35
N ALA A 86 5.49 -8.52 -9.33
CA ALA A 86 6.43 -7.55 -8.77
C ALA A 86 5.69 -6.48 -7.94
N THR A 87 6.26 -6.16 -6.78
CA THR A 87 5.71 -5.15 -5.89
C THR A 87 5.86 -3.76 -6.49
N ILE A 88 4.84 -2.92 -6.30
CA ILE A 88 4.88 -1.50 -6.64
C ILE A 88 4.96 -0.64 -5.38
N SER A 89 5.36 0.62 -5.53
CA SER A 89 5.29 1.58 -4.43
C SER A 89 3.90 2.22 -4.33
N LEU A 90 3.60 2.81 -3.17
CA LEU A 90 2.45 3.69 -2.96
C LEU A 90 2.44 4.86 -3.95
N ALA A 91 3.62 5.33 -4.37
CA ALA A 91 3.78 6.31 -5.45
C ALA A 91 3.19 5.85 -6.77
N ASP A 92 3.51 4.62 -7.16
CA ASP A 92 3.08 4.07 -8.44
C ASP A 92 1.59 3.81 -8.39
N LEU A 93 1.08 3.32 -7.25
CA LEU A 93 -0.36 3.19 -7.00
C LEU A 93 -1.05 4.55 -7.12
N GLU A 94 -0.54 5.62 -6.51
CA GLU A 94 -1.16 6.96 -6.61
C GLU A 94 -1.09 7.55 -8.02
N ARG A 95 0.03 7.38 -8.73
CA ARG A 95 0.12 7.76 -10.16
C ARG A 95 -0.90 6.99 -10.98
N PHE A 96 -1.02 5.67 -10.77
CA PHE A 96 -2.00 4.82 -11.43
C PHE A 96 -3.45 5.25 -11.15
N LEU A 97 -3.79 5.55 -9.89
CA LEU A 97 -5.13 6.01 -9.50
C LEU A 97 -5.45 7.40 -10.05
N SER A 98 -4.49 8.32 -10.04
CA SER A 98 -4.67 9.68 -10.59
C SER A 98 -4.68 9.74 -12.11
N GLY A 99 -4.38 8.64 -12.80
CA GLY A 99 -4.37 8.57 -14.27
C GLY A 99 -3.12 9.16 -14.88
N ARG A 100 -2.13 9.43 -14.05
CA ARG A 100 -0.78 9.78 -14.49
C ARG A 100 -0.07 8.51 -14.92
N HIS A 101 0.84 8.65 -15.87
CA HIS A 101 1.61 7.51 -16.36
C HIS A 101 2.45 6.93 -15.22
N ALA A 102 2.18 5.67 -14.88
CA ALA A 102 2.99 4.87 -13.97
C ALA A 102 3.62 3.75 -14.81
N ARG A 103 4.96 3.60 -14.75
CA ARG A 103 5.62 2.42 -15.30
C ARG A 103 5.41 1.27 -14.32
N LEU A 104 4.32 0.54 -14.49
CA LEU A 104 4.01 -0.64 -13.69
C LEU A 104 4.66 -1.88 -14.33
N PRO A 105 5.07 -2.87 -13.51
CA PRO A 105 5.39 -4.19 -14.03
C PRO A 105 4.15 -4.84 -14.66
N GLU A 106 4.35 -5.89 -15.46
CA GLU A 106 3.26 -6.62 -16.12
C GLU A 106 2.26 -7.22 -15.11
N LYS A 107 2.76 -7.70 -13.97
CA LYS A 107 1.96 -8.27 -12.87
C LYS A 107 2.19 -7.49 -11.57
N PRO A 108 1.63 -6.27 -11.45
CA PRO A 108 1.83 -5.42 -10.28
C PRO A 108 1.02 -5.90 -9.09
N PHE A 109 1.56 -5.78 -7.89
CA PHE A 109 0.81 -5.89 -6.65
C PHE A 109 1.41 -5.01 -5.56
N LEU A 110 0.69 -4.79 -4.46
CA LEU A 110 1.16 -4.06 -3.30
C LEU A 110 0.98 -4.94 -2.05
N ILE A 111 1.99 -4.93 -1.17
CA ILE A 111 1.87 -5.49 0.18
C ILE A 111 1.69 -4.33 1.15
N THR A 112 0.67 -4.40 1.99
CA THR A 112 0.47 -3.49 3.11
C THR A 112 0.53 -4.26 4.43
N VAL A 113 1.11 -3.63 5.44
CA VAL A 113 1.18 -4.19 6.79
C VAL A 113 0.70 -3.13 7.76
N ASP A 114 -0.21 -3.47 8.66
CA ASP A 114 -0.79 -2.51 9.60
C ASP A 114 -0.22 -2.67 11.02
N ASP A 115 -0.55 -1.72 11.89
CA ASP A 115 -0.31 -1.67 13.35
C ASP A 115 1.11 -1.44 13.85
N GLY A 116 2.14 -1.81 13.09
CA GLY A 116 3.54 -1.60 13.49
C GLY A 116 4.06 -2.63 14.51
N TYR A 117 3.63 -3.89 14.38
CA TYR A 117 4.18 -4.98 15.17
C TYR A 117 5.64 -5.31 14.81
N ARG A 118 6.45 -5.58 15.84
CA ARG A 118 7.86 -5.96 15.72
C ARG A 118 8.07 -7.23 14.88
N SER A 119 7.08 -8.14 14.87
CA SER A 119 7.12 -9.35 14.05
C SER A 119 7.30 -9.09 12.55
N PHE A 120 6.92 -7.90 12.05
CA PHE A 120 7.24 -7.49 10.69
C PHE A 120 8.76 -7.40 10.45
N LEU A 121 9.48 -6.73 11.35
CA LEU A 121 10.95 -6.61 11.28
C LEU A 121 11.62 -7.97 11.43
N ASP A 122 11.19 -8.76 12.43
CA ASP A 122 11.86 -10.00 12.81
C ASP A 122 11.61 -11.14 11.80
N HIS A 123 10.45 -11.16 11.13
CA HIS A 123 10.03 -12.31 10.33
C HIS A 123 9.63 -11.98 8.89
N ALA A 124 8.96 -10.86 8.63
CA ALA A 124 8.48 -10.54 7.27
C ALA A 124 9.56 -9.89 6.40
N LEU A 125 10.29 -8.92 6.95
CA LEU A 125 11.30 -8.16 6.20
C LEU A 125 12.40 -9.05 5.58
N PRO A 126 13.01 -10.01 6.31
CA PRO A 126 14.04 -10.87 5.70
C PRO A 126 13.50 -11.70 4.53
N LEU A 127 12.24 -12.12 4.61
CA LEU A 127 11.57 -12.85 3.52
C LEU A 127 11.29 -11.92 2.33
N LEU A 128 10.76 -10.71 2.56
CA LEU A 128 10.54 -9.73 1.50
C LEU A 128 11.82 -9.46 0.70
N GLU A 129 12.94 -9.23 1.39
CA GLU A 129 14.23 -9.00 0.74
C GLU A 129 14.71 -10.23 -0.04
N ARG A 130 14.58 -11.43 0.53
CA ARG A 130 14.96 -12.69 -0.12
C ARG A 130 14.21 -12.90 -1.45
N TYR A 131 12.94 -12.53 -1.52
CA TYR A 131 12.13 -12.66 -2.73
C TYR A 131 12.18 -11.41 -3.65
N GLY A 132 12.87 -10.34 -3.22
CA GLY A 132 13.01 -9.09 -3.97
C GLY A 132 11.70 -8.29 -4.02
N PHE A 133 10.94 -8.29 -2.93
CA PHE A 133 9.69 -7.55 -2.75
C PHE A 133 9.85 -6.44 -1.70
N SER A 134 8.95 -5.47 -1.75
CA SER A 134 8.82 -4.41 -0.73
C SER A 134 7.37 -4.31 -0.24
N ALA A 135 7.15 -3.55 0.84
CA ALA A 135 5.86 -3.34 1.46
C ALA A 135 5.68 -1.88 1.92
N ALA A 136 4.43 -1.51 2.17
CA ALA A 136 4.05 -0.30 2.88
C ALA A 136 3.53 -0.65 4.28
N LEU A 137 4.18 -0.10 5.31
CA LEU A 137 3.82 -0.29 6.72
C LEU A 137 2.99 0.91 7.21
N PHE A 138 1.75 0.69 7.65
CA PHE A 138 0.91 1.72 8.25
C PHE A 138 0.94 1.60 9.77
N VAL A 139 1.46 2.64 10.43
CA VAL A 139 1.61 2.64 11.89
C VAL A 139 0.69 3.66 12.54
N TYR A 140 0.19 3.35 13.73
CA TYR A 140 -0.46 4.34 14.58
C TYR A 140 0.51 4.76 15.70
N PRO A 141 0.93 6.04 15.75
CA PRO A 141 1.98 6.49 16.67
C PRO A 141 1.77 6.18 18.15
N GLU A 142 0.52 5.96 18.59
CA GLU A 142 0.24 5.61 19.97
C GLU A 142 0.79 4.23 20.41
N SER A 143 1.03 3.28 19.50
CA SER A 143 1.67 1.99 19.84
C SER A 143 3.19 2.00 19.73
N ILE A 144 3.77 2.86 18.90
CA ILE A 144 5.20 2.79 18.59
C ILE A 144 6.05 3.10 19.82
N SER A 145 7.09 2.28 20.02
CA SER A 145 7.91 2.23 21.23
C SER A 145 7.13 1.92 22.52
N ARG A 146 5.92 1.35 22.43
CA ARG A 146 5.14 0.91 23.60
C ARG A 146 5.06 -0.61 23.68
N GLY A 147 5.83 -1.17 24.61
CA GLY A 147 5.86 -2.60 24.87
C GLY A 147 6.75 -3.37 23.89
N LYS A 148 6.98 -4.66 24.19
CA LYS A 148 7.95 -5.49 23.47
C LYS A 148 7.49 -5.92 22.07
N ALA A 149 6.17 -5.95 21.85
CA ALA A 149 5.58 -6.38 20.59
C ALA A 149 5.49 -5.27 19.53
N ALA A 150 5.69 -4.01 19.92
CA ALA A 150 5.67 -2.87 19.00
C ALA A 150 7.07 -2.58 18.45
N LEU A 151 7.12 -2.09 17.21
CA LEU A 151 8.33 -1.48 16.68
C LEU A 151 8.69 -0.22 17.48
N THR A 152 9.99 0.07 17.55
CA THR A 152 10.50 1.35 18.03
C THR A 152 10.62 2.36 16.90
N TRP A 153 10.72 3.65 17.24
CA TRP A 153 10.98 4.72 16.26
C TRP A 153 12.27 4.51 15.46
N GLU A 154 13.34 4.01 16.09
CA GLU A 154 14.62 3.75 15.41
C GLU A 154 14.53 2.53 14.48
N GLU A 155 13.78 1.49 14.88
CA GLU A 155 13.48 0.36 14.01
C GLU A 155 12.64 0.79 12.80
N LEU A 156 11.67 1.70 12.96
CA LEU A 156 10.94 2.27 11.81
C LEU A 156 11.86 3.00 10.83
N LYS A 157 12.80 3.83 11.32
CA LYS A 157 13.79 4.48 10.46
C LYS A 157 14.69 3.46 9.75
N THR A 158 15.02 2.37 10.42
CA THR A 158 15.76 1.25 9.83
C THR A 158 14.95 0.55 8.73
N LEU A 159 13.65 0.35 8.92
CA LEU A 159 12.79 -0.22 7.87
C LEU A 159 12.74 0.68 6.63
N VAL A 160 12.67 2.00 6.83
CA VAL A 160 12.71 2.98 5.74
C VAL A 160 14.02 2.91 4.98
N SER A 161 15.16 2.85 5.67
CA SER A 161 16.46 2.75 4.99
C SER A 161 16.61 1.45 4.19
N ARG A 162 15.84 0.42 4.55
CA ARG A 162 15.74 -0.86 3.84
C ARG A 162 14.64 -0.91 2.77
N GLY A 163 14.05 0.24 2.42
CA GLY A 163 13.14 0.37 1.30
C GLY A 163 11.66 0.08 1.62
N ILE A 164 11.28 0.05 2.90
CA ILE A 164 9.88 -0.02 3.33
C ILE A 164 9.27 1.38 3.39
N GLU A 165 8.11 1.57 2.77
CA GLU A 165 7.36 2.82 2.89
C GLU A 165 6.59 2.83 4.22
N VAL A 166 6.55 3.97 4.93
CA VAL A 166 5.83 4.08 6.21
C VAL A 166 4.71 5.11 6.11
N GLY A 167 3.48 4.64 6.28
CA GLY A 167 2.23 5.41 6.30
C GLY A 167 1.60 5.51 7.70
N SER A 168 0.45 6.21 7.81
CA SER A 168 -0.29 6.31 9.06
C SER A 168 -1.54 5.45 9.08
N HIS A 169 -1.78 4.84 10.23
CA HIS A 169 -2.97 4.11 10.58
C HIS A 169 -3.80 4.82 11.66
N SER A 170 -4.02 6.14 11.51
CA SER A 170 -4.54 7.07 12.54
C SER A 170 -3.54 7.35 13.66
N PHE A 171 -3.96 8.02 14.75
CA PHE A 171 -3.10 8.23 15.92
C PHE A 171 -3.27 7.12 16.93
N SER A 172 -4.52 6.83 17.32
CA SER A 172 -4.87 5.95 18.43
C SER A 172 -5.40 4.57 17.99
N HIS A 173 -5.39 4.27 16.69
CA HIS A 173 -6.08 3.12 16.12
C HIS A 173 -7.59 3.14 16.36
N ALA A 174 -8.21 4.33 16.28
CA ALA A 174 -9.65 4.45 16.46
C ALA A 174 -10.42 3.75 15.32
N ASN A 175 -11.47 2.99 15.65
CA ASN A 175 -12.35 2.39 14.64
C ASN A 175 -13.22 3.48 13.98
N LEU A 176 -12.68 4.13 12.96
CA LEU A 176 -13.32 5.25 12.27
C LEU A 176 -14.62 4.84 11.57
N THR A 177 -14.73 3.59 11.10
CA THR A 177 -15.97 3.06 10.51
C THR A 177 -17.11 3.03 11.53
N ALA A 178 -16.84 2.48 12.72
CA ALA A 178 -17.82 2.45 13.79
C ALA A 178 -18.15 3.86 14.30
N LEU A 179 -17.17 4.77 14.37
CA LEU A 179 -17.38 6.15 14.77
C LEU A 179 -18.22 6.94 13.77
N CYS A 180 -18.01 6.73 12.47
CA CYS A 180 -18.80 7.35 11.40
C CYS A 180 -20.29 6.98 11.51
N GLN A 181 -20.59 5.75 11.94
CA GLN A 181 -21.96 5.27 12.13
C GLN A 181 -22.60 5.77 13.43
N LYS A 182 -21.80 6.01 14.47
CA LYS A 182 -22.28 6.33 15.83
C LYS A 182 -22.36 7.82 16.14
N LEU A 183 -21.52 8.63 15.51
CA LEU A 183 -21.40 10.05 15.84
C LEU A 183 -22.17 10.92 14.84
N PRO A 184 -22.71 12.07 15.29
CA PRO A 184 -23.09 13.15 14.39
C PRO A 184 -21.94 13.53 13.44
N ALA A 185 -22.27 13.99 12.23
CA ALA A 185 -21.28 14.23 11.17
C ALA A 185 -20.17 15.21 11.59
N ASP A 186 -20.50 16.29 12.28
CA ASP A 186 -19.55 17.28 12.82
C ASP A 186 -18.64 16.70 13.91
N ALA A 187 -19.19 15.88 14.80
CA ALA A 187 -18.43 15.18 15.82
C ALA A 187 -17.48 14.14 15.22
N PHE A 188 -17.92 13.39 14.21
CA PHE A 188 -17.07 12.47 13.45
C PHE A 188 -15.94 13.22 12.73
N GLN A 189 -16.25 14.29 12.01
CA GLN A 189 -15.26 15.12 11.32
C GLN A 189 -14.22 15.68 12.32
N THR A 190 -14.66 16.17 13.47
CA THR A 190 -13.77 16.64 14.53
C THR A 190 -12.85 15.53 15.04
N ARG A 191 -13.39 14.34 15.29
CA ARG A 191 -12.59 13.19 15.74
C ARG A 191 -11.58 12.77 14.67
N LEU A 192 -12.01 12.68 13.42
CA LEU A 192 -11.16 12.33 12.29
C LEU A 192 -9.98 13.29 12.17
N ILE A 193 -10.25 14.61 12.10
CA ILE A 193 -9.20 15.64 11.99
C ILE A 193 -8.22 15.53 13.15
N ARG A 194 -8.70 15.27 14.37
CA ARG A 194 -7.85 15.09 15.54
C ARG A 194 -6.93 13.88 15.41
N GLU A 195 -7.44 12.73 14.97
CA GLU A 195 -6.64 11.52 14.74
C GLU A 195 -5.52 11.78 13.71
N LEU A 196 -5.88 12.34 12.56
CA LEU A 196 -4.92 12.60 11.48
C LEU A 196 -3.87 13.64 11.90
N ALA A 197 -4.30 14.76 12.49
CA ALA A 197 -3.40 15.82 12.92
C ALA A 197 -2.47 15.38 14.06
N ALA A 198 -2.96 14.57 15.02
CA ALA A 198 -2.13 14.03 16.09
C ALA A 198 -1.08 13.07 15.56
N SER A 199 -1.49 12.16 14.67
CA SER A 199 -0.58 11.22 14.00
C SER A 199 0.53 11.98 13.26
N ARG A 200 0.15 12.98 12.47
CA ARG A 200 1.08 13.81 11.69
C ARG A 200 2.09 14.51 12.58
N ARG A 201 1.62 15.19 13.64
CA ARG A 201 2.50 15.92 14.56
C ARG A 201 3.57 15.03 15.20
N VAL A 202 3.21 13.80 15.58
CA VAL A 202 4.18 12.87 16.19
C VAL A 202 5.17 12.35 15.17
N MET A 203 4.69 11.95 13.99
CA MET A 203 5.55 11.48 12.90
C MET A 203 6.55 12.57 12.46
N GLU A 204 6.09 13.82 12.31
CA GLU A 204 6.97 14.95 11.98
C GLU A 204 8.01 15.24 13.07
N ARG A 205 7.62 15.16 14.35
CA ARG A 205 8.52 15.38 15.48
C ARG A 205 9.67 14.39 15.53
N VAL A 206 9.45 13.14 15.13
CA VAL A 206 10.48 12.08 15.15
C VAL A 206 11.25 11.98 13.82
N GLY A 207 11.01 12.92 12.90
CA GLY A 207 11.81 13.13 11.68
C GLY A 207 11.18 12.63 10.38
N PHE A 208 9.94 12.13 10.40
CA PHE A 208 9.24 11.77 9.16
C PHE A 208 8.70 13.03 8.48
N ARG A 209 8.79 13.08 7.14
CA ARG A 209 8.23 14.20 6.38
C ARG A 209 6.84 13.85 5.87
N TYR A 210 5.90 14.76 6.09
CA TYR A 210 4.59 14.69 5.49
C TYR A 210 4.64 15.17 4.03
N GLU A 211 4.24 14.31 3.09
CA GLU A 211 4.05 14.70 1.69
C GLU A 211 2.63 15.24 1.45
N ARG A 212 1.59 14.42 1.67
CA ARG A 212 0.17 14.78 1.48
C ARG A 212 -0.77 13.70 2.04
N ASP A 213 -2.02 14.09 2.29
CA ASP A 213 -3.10 13.15 2.55
C ASP A 213 -3.51 12.46 1.25
N ILE A 214 -3.85 11.18 1.34
CA ILE A 214 -4.51 10.46 0.26
C ILE A 214 -5.87 10.02 0.79
N ILE A 215 -6.91 10.27 0.00
CA ILE A 215 -8.26 9.80 0.31
C ILE A 215 -8.49 8.60 -0.60
N TRP A 216 -8.48 7.39 -0.03
CA TRP A 216 -8.74 6.16 -0.77
C TRP A 216 -10.16 5.66 -0.47
N ALA A 217 -10.93 5.31 -1.50
CA ALA A 217 -12.34 4.90 -1.37
C ALA A 217 -13.25 5.91 -0.62
N GLY A 218 -12.93 7.20 -0.66
CA GLY A 218 -13.65 8.23 0.13
C GLY A 218 -13.35 8.17 1.63
N MET A 219 -12.46 7.27 2.05
CA MET A 219 -11.98 7.16 3.41
C MET A 219 -10.63 7.88 3.56
N PRO A 220 -10.46 8.64 4.65
CA PRO A 220 -9.21 9.34 4.96
C PRO A 220 -8.14 8.34 5.43
N HIS A 221 -7.39 7.79 4.49
CA HIS A 221 -6.22 6.95 4.79
C HIS A 221 -4.97 7.78 4.56
N VAL A 222 -4.47 8.42 5.61
CA VAL A 222 -3.29 9.27 5.49
C VAL A 222 -2.05 8.41 5.26
N LEU A 223 -1.72 8.27 3.98
CA LEU A 223 -0.46 7.77 3.47
C LEU A 223 0.64 8.79 3.79
N TYR A 224 1.30 8.64 4.94
CA TYR A 224 2.64 9.22 5.05
C TYR A 224 3.56 8.52 4.07
N ARG A 225 4.40 9.31 3.43
CA ARG A 225 5.37 8.80 2.48
C ARG A 225 6.68 9.48 2.80
N LEU A 226 7.67 8.68 3.19
CA LEU A 226 9.04 9.07 2.97
C LEU A 226 9.34 8.82 1.49
N SER A 227 9.87 9.83 0.82
CA SER A 227 9.98 9.85 -0.62
C SER A 227 10.74 8.63 -1.14
N ALA A 228 10.05 7.66 -1.74
CA ALA A 228 10.70 6.59 -2.51
C ALA A 228 11.58 7.13 -3.67
N ASP A 229 11.40 8.41 -4.00
CA ASP A 229 12.15 9.15 -5.01
C ASP A 229 13.64 9.35 -4.67
N THR A 230 14.07 9.30 -3.41
CA THR A 230 15.51 9.28 -3.05
C THR A 230 16.11 7.88 -3.21
N TRP A 231 15.33 6.83 -2.99
CA TRP A 231 15.79 5.43 -3.06
C TRP A 231 15.99 4.91 -4.49
N ARG A 232 15.03 5.13 -5.41
CA ARG A 232 15.19 4.68 -6.82
C ARG A 232 16.40 5.30 -7.52
N ARG A 233 16.76 6.54 -7.14
CA ARG A 233 17.93 7.23 -7.69
C ARG A 233 19.25 6.72 -7.11
N GLY A 234 19.25 6.22 -5.87
CA GLY A 234 20.44 5.61 -5.25
C GLY A 234 20.73 4.18 -5.73
N ALA A 235 19.69 3.34 -5.88
CA ALA A 235 19.86 1.95 -6.31
C ALA A 235 20.26 1.81 -7.80
N ALA A 236 19.83 2.74 -8.65
CA ALA A 236 20.23 2.76 -10.07
C ALA A 236 21.67 3.29 -10.30
N ALA A 237 22.29 3.92 -9.29
CA ALA A 237 23.63 4.51 -9.38
C ALA A 237 24.76 3.59 -8.86
N GLY A 238 24.44 2.37 -8.41
CA GLY A 238 25.39 1.43 -7.80
C GLY A 238 25.68 0.16 -8.62
N GLY A 239 25.41 0.18 -9.93
CA GLY A 239 25.62 -0.97 -10.81
C GLY A 239 26.25 -0.56 -12.15
N ALA A 240 27.52 -0.21 -12.11
CA ALA A 240 28.45 -0.21 -13.24
C ALA A 240 29.87 -0.38 -12.70
#